data_AF-A0A6A3N7C8-F1
#
_entry.id   AF-A0A6A3N7C8-F1
#
_cell.length_a   1.000
_cell.length_b   1.000
_cell.length_c   1.000
_cell.angle_alpha   90.00
_cell.angle_beta   90.00
_cell.angle_gamma   90.00
#
_symmetry.space_group_name_H-M   'P 1'
#
loop_
_entity.id
_entity.type
_entity.pdbx_description
1 polymer ?
#
loop_
_entity_poly.entity_id
_entity_poly.type
_entity_poly.pdbx_seq_one_letter_code
_entity_poly.pdbx_strand_id
1 'polypeptide(L)'
;MADTNELRVSHHFPRVPKPCEKVATKFFACFYEHGKQPAGQSDTEVGNVALDTCKESLLAYNACVDAEVGKNPKELFRVPEAYRMRE
;
A
#
# COMPACT_ATOMS: atom_id res chain seq x y z
N MET A 1 -4.86 -0.85 19.27
CA MET A 1 -3.65 -1.68 19.39
C MET A 1 -3.51 -2.40 18.06
N ALA A 2 -2.47 -2.14 17.28
CA ALA A 2 -2.29 -2.78 15.99
C ALA A 2 -1.76 -4.20 16.23
N ASP A 3 -2.52 -5.20 15.76
CA ASP A 3 -2.14 -6.60 15.83
C ASP A 3 -0.87 -6.82 15.00
N THR A 4 0.22 -7.19 15.65
CA THR A 4 1.55 -7.36 15.04
C THR A 4 1.67 -8.58 14.12
N ASN A 5 0.60 -9.35 13.93
CA ASN A 5 0.61 -10.56 13.10
C ASN A 5 -0.20 -10.44 11.81
N GLU A 6 -0.90 -9.32 11.58
CA GLU A 6 -1.69 -9.12 10.38
C GLU A 6 -0.82 -8.50 9.27
N LEU A 7 -0.68 -9.20 8.14
CA LEU A 7 0.02 -8.70 6.96
C LEU A 7 -0.76 -7.51 6.39
N ARG A 8 -0.37 -6.30 6.80
CA ARG A 8 -0.99 -5.04 6.40
C ARG A 8 0.02 -4.14 5.69
N VAL A 9 -0.49 -3.34 4.77
CA VAL A 9 0.28 -2.25 4.16
C VAL A 9 0.54 -1.14 5.18
N SER A 10 1.63 -0.40 4.97
CA SER A 10 1.98 0.79 5.75
C SER A 10 0.80 1.75 5.87
N HIS A 11 0.69 2.44 7.02
CA HIS A 11 -0.27 3.52 7.23
C HIS A 11 -0.12 4.70 6.23
N HIS A 12 1.01 4.75 5.53
CA HIS A 12 1.30 5.74 4.51
C HIS A 12 0.91 5.31 3.09
N PHE A 13 0.36 4.10 2.92
CA PHE A 13 -0.22 3.65 1.66
C PHE A 13 -1.25 4.66 1.12
N PRO A 14 -1.32 4.92 -0.21
CA PRO A 14 -0.57 4.32 -1.31
C PRO A 14 0.71 5.09 -1.69
N ARG A 15 1.38 5.77 -0.75
CA ARG A 15 2.58 6.57 -1.08
C ARG A 15 3.73 5.70 -1.59
N VAL A 16 4.38 6.18 -2.63
CA VAL A 16 5.65 5.64 -3.14
C VAL A 16 6.66 6.78 -3.24
N PRO A 17 7.42 7.07 -2.16
CA PRO A 17 8.57 7.95 -2.26
C PRO A 17 9.52 7.46 -3.36
N LYS A 18 10.14 8.38 -4.12
CA LYS A 18 11.06 8.02 -5.21
C LYS A 18 12.11 6.96 -4.82
N PRO A 19 12.73 7.00 -3.63
CA PRO A 19 13.69 5.96 -3.23
C PRO A 19 13.08 4.56 -3.10
N CYS A 20 11.78 4.47 -2.81
CA CYS A 20 11.05 3.22 -2.62
C CYS A 20 10.40 2.69 -3.89
N GLU A 21 10.52 3.37 -5.03
CA GLU A 21 9.87 2.99 -6.29
C GLU A 21 10.18 1.53 -6.68
N LYS A 22 11.45 1.12 -6.62
CA LYS A 22 11.86 -0.23 -7.00
C LYS A 22 11.24 -1.33 -6.12
N VAL A 23 11.16 -1.11 -4.80
CA VAL A 23 10.56 -2.10 -3.88
C VAL A 23 9.04 -2.09 -3.99
N ALA A 24 8.44 -0.92 -4.20
CA ALA A 24 7.01 -0.75 -4.43
C ALA A 24 6.57 -1.47 -5.72
N THR A 25 7.27 -1.27 -6.84
CA THR A 25 6.94 -1.94 -8.11
C THR A 25 6.97 -3.45 -7.98
N LYS A 26 7.94 -4.02 -7.23
CA LYS A 26 7.98 -5.47 -6.98
C LYS A 26 6.77 -5.95 -6.19
N PHE A 27 6.43 -5.25 -5.10
CA PHE A 27 5.25 -5.58 -4.30
C PHE A 27 3.97 -5.50 -5.12
N PHE A 28 3.75 -4.37 -5.82
CA PHE A 28 2.53 -4.17 -6.59
C PHE A 28 2.40 -5.14 -7.78
N ALA A 29 3.51 -5.49 -8.43
CA ALA A 29 3.49 -6.50 -9.49
C ALA A 29 3.06 -7.87 -8.95
N CYS A 30 3.67 -8.31 -7.85
CA CYS A 30 3.31 -9.58 -7.19
C CYS A 30 1.84 -9.56 -6.73
N PHE A 31 1.42 -8.49 -6.05
CA PHE A 31 0.07 -8.36 -5.55
C PHE A 31 -0.97 -8.32 -6.68
N TYR A 32 -0.65 -7.68 -7.80
CA TYR A 32 -1.54 -7.66 -8.97
C TYR A 32 -1.65 -9.05 -9.60
N GLU A 33 -0.55 -9.78 -9.71
CA GLU A 33 -0.53 -11.13 -10.30
C GLU A 33 -1.39 -12.11 -9.49
N HIS A 34 -1.27 -12.09 -8.16
CA HIS A 34 -1.94 -13.05 -7.28
C HIS A 34 -3.29 -12.57 -6.72
N GLY A 35 -3.53 -11.26 -6.69
CA GLY A 35 -4.75 -10.64 -6.15
C GLY A 35 -5.80 -10.29 -7.21
N LYS A 36 -5.50 -10.44 -8.50
CA LYS A 36 -6.44 -10.12 -9.58
C LYS A 36 -7.58 -11.15 -9.63
N GLN A 37 -8.80 -10.64 -9.56
CA GLN A 37 -10.01 -11.45 -9.68
C GLN A 37 -10.57 -11.41 -11.11
N PRO A 38 -11.04 -12.54 -11.65
CA PRO A 38 -11.76 -12.55 -12.92
C PRO A 38 -13.10 -11.83 -12.80
N ALA A 39 -13.56 -11.23 -13.90
CA ALA A 39 -14.82 -10.50 -13.93
C ALA A 39 -16.00 -11.41 -13.53
N GLY A 40 -16.83 -10.95 -12.60
CA GLY A 40 -18.00 -11.69 -12.11
C GLY A 40 -17.71 -12.69 -11.00
N GLN A 41 -16.47 -12.84 -10.56
CA GLN A 41 -16.13 -13.60 -9.34
C GLN A 41 -15.64 -12.64 -8.25
N SER A 42 -16.15 -12.82 -7.04
CA SER A 42 -15.76 -12.05 -5.86
C SER A 42 -15.39 -13.03 -4.76
N ASP A 43 -14.10 -13.28 -4.61
CA ASP A 43 -13.52 -14.02 -3.49
C ASP A 43 -12.98 -13.02 -2.46
N THR A 44 -13.55 -12.99 -1.26
CA THR A 44 -13.11 -12.04 -0.23
C THR A 44 -11.70 -12.32 0.30
N GLU A 45 -11.20 -13.54 0.12
CA GLU A 45 -9.92 -13.98 0.69
C GLU A 45 -8.72 -13.81 -0.25
N VAL A 46 -8.96 -13.59 -1.56
CA VAL A 46 -7.86 -13.50 -2.54
C VAL A 46 -6.83 -12.42 -2.16
N GLY A 47 -7.29 -11.33 -1.55
CA GLY A 47 -6.43 -10.25 -1.10
C GLY A 47 -5.50 -10.69 0.03
N ASN A 48 -6.02 -11.43 1.01
CA ASN A 48 -5.24 -11.97 2.11
C ASN A 48 -4.21 -12.99 1.61
N VAL A 49 -4.62 -13.87 0.69
CA VAL A 49 -3.73 -14.85 0.06
C VAL A 49 -2.62 -14.17 -0.74
N ALA A 50 -2.94 -13.10 -1.49
CA ALA A 50 -1.94 -12.33 -2.23
C ALA A 50 -0.97 -11.59 -1.29
N LEU A 51 -1.44 -11.06 -0.15
CA LEU A 51 -0.55 -10.44 0.85
C LEU A 51 0.40 -11.46 1.48
N ASP A 52 -0.06 -12.67 1.76
CA ASP A 52 0.77 -13.76 2.28
C ASP A 52 1.81 -14.21 1.24
N THR A 53 1.37 -14.43 0.00
CA THR A 53 2.24 -14.81 -1.11
C THR A 53 3.33 -13.76 -1.37
N CYS A 54 2.98 -12.48 -1.28
CA CYS A 54 3.88 -11.36 -1.56
C CYS A 54 4.54 -10.78 -0.30
N LYS A 55 4.52 -11.49 0.84
CA LYS A 55 4.94 -11.01 2.16
C LYS A 55 6.32 -10.36 2.17
N GLU A 56 7.31 -10.98 1.53
CA GLU A 56 8.68 -10.44 1.53
C GLU A 56 8.74 -9.05 0.87
N SER A 57 8.08 -8.91 -0.28
CA SER A 57 8.00 -7.64 -1.00
C SER A 57 7.17 -6.59 -0.27
N LEU A 58 6.10 -7.02 0.42
CA LEU A 58 5.27 -6.17 1.29
C LEU A 58 6.09 -5.59 2.43
N LEU A 59 6.85 -6.42 3.15
CA LEU A 59 7.69 -5.98 4.27
C LEU A 59 8.78 -5.01 3.80
N ALA A 60 9.41 -5.26 2.65
CA ALA A 60 10.40 -4.37 2.06
C ALA A 60 9.80 -3.01 1.65
N TYR A 61 8.60 -3.03 1.06
CA TYR A 61 7.84 -1.83 0.74
C TYR A 61 7.51 -1.03 2.00
N ASN A 62 6.90 -1.66 3.01
CA ASN A 62 6.51 -1.01 4.26
C ASN A 62 7.71 -0.36 4.94
N ALA A 63 8.80 -1.12 5.12
CA ALA A 63 10.02 -0.62 5.75
C ALA A 63 10.61 0.60 5.03
N CYS A 64 10.61 0.59 3.68
CA CYS A 64 11.10 1.73 2.92
C CYS A 64 10.20 2.95 3.07
N VAL A 65 8.88 2.78 2.90
CA VAL A 65 7.92 3.88 2.96
C VAL A 65 7.90 4.51 4.35
N ASP A 66 7.84 3.71 5.41
CA ASP A 66 7.83 4.20 6.79
C ASP A 66 9.11 4.98 7.10
N ALA A 67 10.27 4.50 6.64
CA ALA A 67 11.53 5.20 6.80
C ALA A 67 11.58 6.52 6.01
N GLU A 68 11.16 6.53 4.75
CA GLU A 68 11.25 7.73 3.90
C GLU A 68 10.23 8.81 4.27
N VAL A 69 9.02 8.41 4.67
CA VAL A 69 8.00 9.34 5.16
C VAL A 69 8.40 9.90 6.53
N GLY A 70 9.02 9.10 7.39
CA GLY A 70 9.57 9.57 8.67
C GLY A 70 10.69 10.61 8.49
N LYS A 71 11.55 10.45 7.48
CA LYS A 71 12.63 11.41 7.17
C LYS A 71 12.11 12.72 6.58
N ASN A 72 11.10 12.64 5.73
CA ASN A 72 10.55 13.79 5.01
C ASN A 72 9.03 13.86 5.20
N PRO A 73 8.56 14.28 6.40
CA PRO A 73 7.14 14.45 6.63
C PRO A 73 6.64 15.62 5.78
N LYS A 74 6.07 15.32 4.61
CA LYS A 74 5.32 16.32 3.84
C LYS A 74 4.07 16.69 4.64
N GLU A 75 4.01 17.94 5.10
CA GLU A 75 2.78 18.50 5.64
C GLU A 75 1.69 18.42 4.58
N LEU A 76 0.67 17.61 4.86
CA LEU A 76 -0.51 17.53 4.02
C LEU A 76 -1.42 18.69 4.40
N PHE A 77 -1.32 19.79 3.67
CA PHE A 77 -2.35 20.82 3.73
C PHE A 77 -3.63 20.23 3.15
N ARG A 78 -4.66 20.09 3.99
CA ARG A 78 -6.00 19.78 3.49
C ARG A 78 -6.40 20.91 2.55
N VAL A 79 -6.77 20.56 1.32
CA VAL A 79 -7.35 21.53 0.39
C VAL A 79 -8.54 22.18 1.09
N PRO A 80 -8.61 23.52 1.13
CA PRO A 80 -9.73 24.24 1.73
C PRO A 80 -11.05 23.75 1.14
N GLU A 81 -12.10 23.67 1.96
CA GLU A 81 -13.39 23.10 1.52
C GLU A 81 -13.96 23.79 0.29
N ALA A 82 -13.69 25.10 0.11
CA ALA A 82 -14.09 25.88 -1.06
C ALA A 82 -13.60 25.33 -2.40
N TYR A 83 -12.55 24.50 -2.41
CA TYR A 83 -12.00 23.87 -3.62
C TYR A 83 -12.26 22.36 -3.69
N ARG A 84 -13.03 21.79 -2.76
CA ARG A 84 -13.47 20.39 -2.85
C ARG A 84 -14.73 20.34 -3.71
N MET A 85 -14.57 20.24 -5.02
CA MET A 85 -15.72 20.02 -5.91
C MET A 85 -16.35 18.67 -5.56
N ARG A 86 -17.61 18.71 -5.11
CA ARG A 86 -18.50 17.55 -5.08
C ARG A 86 -19.36 17.66 -6.33
N GLU A 87 -19.17 16.74 -7.28
CA GLU A 87 -20.20 16.40 -8.26
C GLU A 87 -21.17 15.40 -7.66
#